data_AF-A0A9D6TB76-F1
#
_entry.id   AF-A0A9D6TB76-F1
#
_cell.length_a   1.000
_cell.length_b   1.000
_cell.length_c   1.000
_cell.angle_alpha   90.00
_cell.angle_beta   90.00
_cell.angle_gamma   90.00
#
_symmetry.space_group_name_H-M   'P 1'
#
loop_
_entity.id
_entity.type
_entity.pdbx_description
1 polymer ?
#
loop_
_entity_poly.entity_id
_entity_poly.type
_entity_poly.pdbx_seq_one_letter_code
_entity_poly.pdbx_strand_id
1 'polypeptide(L)'
;MSRERVLIVDDEEGMLEVCADILGKLPETTITLERSSRQAAELLAKNSFDLLITDIRMPEITGVELLRIARERDPDIPVLMLTAFPAVETAVESMKLGAADYITKPFLPDDLLVTARRLLDERRLRQENTLLGRQVERPYCFDEIIGTSPAMQVVFQKIQRVSATDADVLILGETGAGKELVARSIHRHSLRSNARFVPVDCGAIPENLLESELFGHERGAFTGAHMRSLGLLELADGGTFFLDEIGELPLSLQAKLLRTLQERKFRRVGGKEEIAVNVRVIAATNRDLAVEMRERRFRDDLYYRINVARIEIPPLRERPDDIALLINHFVERYAGEMGKSHATVDPAVSEVLSRYRWPGNVRELQNVVKRTLTMSHRAVISLDDLPDEIVIQAHELAEENHGGFFQLRAQRVMAFEKEYLAELLERWQGDVSRAAREARLPRGTLYRLLKKHDLNADDFRA
;
A
#
# COMPACT_ATOMS: atom_id res chain seq x y z
N MET A 1 -5.51 -25.79 4.49
CA MET A 1 -6.32 -24.83 5.26
C MET A 1 -6.30 -25.30 6.70
N SER A 2 -6.02 -24.42 7.65
CA SER A 2 -5.98 -24.77 9.08
C SER A 2 -7.41 -24.91 9.61
N ARG A 3 -7.68 -25.93 10.43
CA ARG A 3 -8.97 -26.08 11.12
C ARG A 3 -9.15 -24.96 12.14
N GLU A 4 -10.32 -24.31 12.15
CA GLU A 4 -10.69 -23.27 13.11
C GLU A 4 -10.88 -23.88 14.50
N ARG A 5 -10.41 -23.22 15.56
CA ARG A 5 -10.47 -23.73 16.94
C ARG A 5 -11.37 -22.86 17.80
N VAL A 6 -12.49 -23.39 18.28
CA VAL A 6 -13.42 -22.66 19.16
C VAL A 6 -13.29 -23.18 20.58
N LEU A 7 -13.16 -22.28 21.56
CA LEU A 7 -13.23 -22.59 22.99
C LEU A 7 -14.58 -22.10 23.53
N ILE A 8 -15.33 -23.00 24.16
CA ILE A 8 -16.62 -22.70 24.80
C ILE A 8 -16.46 -22.93 26.29
N VAL A 9 -16.85 -21.92 27.09
CA VAL A 9 -16.67 -21.90 28.54
C VAL A 9 -17.98 -21.58 29.23
N ASP A 10 -18.49 -22.55 29.99
CA ASP A 10 -19.78 -22.47 30.67
C ASP A 10 -19.81 -23.47 31.83
N ASP A 11 -20.32 -23.08 33.00
CA ASP A 11 -20.37 -23.95 34.17
C ASP A 11 -21.50 -24.99 34.07
N GLU A 12 -22.48 -24.72 33.21
CA GLU A 12 -23.58 -25.61 32.88
C GLU A 12 -23.21 -26.59 31.75
N GLU A 13 -23.10 -27.87 32.08
CA GLU A 13 -22.74 -28.94 31.14
C GLU A 13 -23.73 -29.06 29.97
N GLY A 14 -25.04 -28.91 30.24
CA GLY A 14 -26.05 -28.91 29.19
C GLY A 14 -25.91 -27.74 28.20
N MET A 15 -25.40 -26.59 28.65
CA MET A 15 -25.16 -25.45 27.76
C MET A 15 -23.96 -25.69 26.85
N LEU A 16 -22.90 -26.30 27.37
CA LEU A 16 -21.74 -26.72 26.58
C LEU A 16 -22.14 -27.71 25.48
N GLU A 17 -22.95 -28.72 25.82
CA GLU A 17 -23.44 -29.71 24.86
C GLU A 17 -24.31 -29.06 23.76
N VAL A 18 -25.25 -28.19 24.14
CA VAL A 18 -26.09 -27.46 23.18
C VAL A 18 -25.25 -26.59 22.24
N CYS A 19 -24.28 -25.84 22.78
CA CYS A 19 -23.40 -25.03 21.95
C CYS A 19 -22.52 -25.89 21.03
N ALA A 20 -22.02 -27.03 21.52
CA ALA A 20 -21.24 -27.97 20.73
C ALA A 20 -22.05 -28.57 19.56
N ASP A 21 -23.29 -28.99 19.82
CA ASP A 21 -24.19 -29.55 18.80
C ASP A 21 -24.55 -28.53 17.72
N ILE A 22 -24.78 -27.28 18.11
CA ILE A 22 -25.08 -26.19 17.17
C ILE A 22 -23.85 -25.87 16.32
N LEU A 23 -22.70 -25.63 16.96
CA LEU A 23 -21.49 -25.19 16.28
C LEU A 23 -20.77 -26.32 15.54
N GLY A 24 -21.07 -27.58 15.86
CA GLY A 24 -20.58 -28.76 15.12
C GLY A 24 -21.07 -28.80 13.67
N LYS A 25 -22.07 -27.98 13.32
CA LYS A 25 -22.53 -27.77 11.94
C LYS A 25 -21.59 -26.88 11.12
N LEU A 26 -20.64 -26.18 11.76
CA LEU A 26 -19.65 -25.37 11.06
C LEU A 26 -18.60 -26.28 10.40
N PRO A 27 -18.27 -26.04 9.12
CA PRO A 27 -17.25 -26.82 8.43
C PRO A 27 -15.86 -26.52 9.03
N GLU A 28 -15.01 -27.53 9.09
CA GLU A 28 -13.59 -27.39 9.45
C GLU A 28 -13.31 -26.79 10.84
N THR A 29 -14.28 -26.83 11.75
CA THR A 29 -14.17 -26.31 13.13
C THR A 29 -13.87 -27.42 14.15
N THR A 30 -12.98 -27.16 15.10
CA THR A 30 -12.67 -28.01 16.26
C THR A 30 -13.16 -27.31 17.52
N ILE A 31 -14.06 -27.95 18.26
CA ILE A 31 -14.66 -27.37 19.46
C ILE A 31 -13.98 -27.95 20.70
N THR A 32 -13.55 -27.07 21.60
CA THR A 32 -13.05 -27.42 22.94
C THR A 32 -14.04 -26.88 23.96
N LEU A 33 -14.48 -27.74 24.87
CA LEU A 33 -15.45 -27.39 25.92
C LEU A 33 -14.73 -27.37 27.26
N GLU A 34 -15.02 -26.36 28.09
CA GLU A 34 -14.44 -26.23 29.41
C GLU A 34 -15.47 -25.70 30.41
N ARG A 35 -15.50 -26.30 31.61
CA ARG A 35 -16.44 -25.92 32.68
C ARG A 35 -15.82 -24.97 33.68
N SER A 36 -14.50 -24.97 33.78
CA SER A 36 -13.76 -24.13 34.72
C SER A 36 -13.14 -22.93 33.99
N SER A 37 -13.55 -21.73 34.36
CA SER A 37 -12.96 -20.48 33.88
C SER A 37 -11.45 -20.40 34.14
N ARG A 38 -10.95 -21.02 35.23
CA ARG A 38 -9.51 -21.16 35.52
C ARG A 38 -8.80 -22.07 34.54
N GLN A 39 -9.34 -23.26 34.25
CA GLN A 39 -8.76 -24.16 33.25
C GLN A 39 -8.85 -23.55 31.84
N ALA A 40 -9.92 -22.81 31.55
CA ALA A 40 -10.04 -22.06 30.30
C ALA A 40 -8.94 -21.02 30.14
N ALA A 41 -8.61 -20.27 31.20
CA ALA A 41 -7.48 -19.34 31.21
C ALA A 41 -6.14 -20.06 30.96
N GLU A 42 -5.92 -21.24 31.54
CA GLU A 42 -4.72 -22.05 31.26
C GLU A 42 -4.68 -22.56 29.81
N LEU A 43 -5.81 -22.99 29.26
CA LEU A 43 -5.93 -23.40 27.87
C LEU A 43 -5.64 -22.23 26.93
N LEU A 44 -6.21 -21.07 27.23
CA LEU A 44 -5.95 -19.80 26.56
C LEU A 44 -4.51 -19.33 26.72
N ALA A 45 -3.71 -19.87 27.65
CA ALA A 45 -2.28 -19.60 27.82
C ALA A 45 -1.37 -20.63 27.11
N LYS A 46 -1.86 -21.83 26.83
CA LYS A 46 -1.09 -22.92 26.19
C LYS A 46 -1.42 -23.11 24.71
N ASN A 47 -2.64 -22.81 24.29
CA ASN A 47 -3.16 -23.06 22.94
C ASN A 47 -3.60 -21.76 22.24
N SER A 48 -3.71 -21.79 20.92
CA SER A 48 -4.37 -20.75 20.14
C SER A 48 -5.82 -21.15 19.84
N PHE A 49 -6.73 -20.19 19.94
CA PHE A 49 -8.14 -20.34 19.61
C PHE A 49 -8.57 -19.21 18.69
N ASP A 50 -9.47 -19.54 17.76
CA ASP A 50 -10.01 -18.63 16.78
C ASP A 50 -11.27 -17.89 17.28
N LEU A 51 -12.01 -18.49 18.19
CA LEU A 51 -13.16 -17.85 18.84
C LEU A 51 -13.25 -18.33 20.29
N LEU A 52 -13.47 -17.39 21.21
CA LEU A 52 -13.85 -17.68 22.59
C LEU A 52 -15.34 -17.40 22.76
N ILE A 53 -16.08 -18.36 23.29
CA ILE A 53 -17.47 -18.21 23.71
C ILE A 53 -17.51 -18.46 25.21
N THR A 54 -18.01 -17.51 26.00
CA THR A 54 -18.02 -17.65 27.47
C THR A 54 -19.30 -17.11 28.07
N ASP A 55 -19.82 -17.75 29.12
CA ASP A 55 -20.82 -17.11 29.98
C ASP A 55 -20.19 -15.87 30.67
N ILE A 56 -20.96 -14.79 30.77
CA ILE A 56 -20.61 -13.61 31.57
C ILE A 56 -20.41 -14.00 33.04
N ARG A 57 -21.29 -14.86 33.59
CA ARG A 57 -21.28 -15.22 35.01
C ARG A 57 -20.72 -16.61 35.20
N MET A 58 -19.43 -16.66 35.51
CA MET A 58 -18.71 -17.88 35.83
C MET A 58 -18.14 -17.81 37.25
N PRO A 59 -18.08 -18.92 38.00
CA PRO A 59 -17.41 -18.96 39.29
C PRO A 59 -15.90 -18.71 39.14
N GLU A 60 -15.29 -18.19 40.21
CA GLU A 60 -13.87 -17.81 40.32
C GLU A 60 -13.42 -16.67 39.41
N ILE A 61 -13.34 -16.92 38.10
CA ILE A 61 -12.99 -15.95 37.07
C ILE A 61 -14.26 -15.72 36.25
N THR A 62 -14.72 -14.47 36.22
CA THR A 62 -15.89 -14.07 35.44
C THR A 62 -15.59 -14.11 33.93
N GLY A 63 -16.62 -14.22 33.09
CA GLY A 63 -16.41 -14.17 31.63
C GLY A 63 -15.77 -12.85 31.17
N VAL A 64 -16.02 -11.75 31.88
CA VAL A 64 -15.42 -10.44 31.58
C VAL A 64 -13.93 -10.41 31.93
N GLU A 65 -13.50 -11.09 32.99
CA GLU A 65 -12.09 -11.27 33.31
C GLU A 65 -11.42 -12.22 32.31
N LEU A 66 -12.12 -13.28 31.89
CA LEU A 66 -11.63 -14.21 30.87
C LEU A 66 -11.45 -13.51 29.50
N LEU A 67 -12.36 -12.61 29.14
CA LEU A 67 -12.22 -11.69 28.00
C LEU A 67 -10.92 -10.89 28.07
N ARG A 68 -10.60 -10.30 29.22
CA ARG A 68 -9.34 -9.54 29.40
C ARG A 68 -8.13 -10.43 29.21
N ILE A 69 -8.11 -11.61 29.85
CA ILE A 69 -7.02 -12.59 29.75
C ILE A 69 -6.82 -13.03 28.29
N ALA A 70 -7.91 -13.33 27.58
CA ALA A 70 -7.86 -13.73 26.18
C ALA A 70 -7.25 -12.64 25.30
N ARG A 71 -7.69 -11.39 25.48
CA ARG A 71 -7.24 -10.24 24.68
C ARG A 71 -5.84 -9.75 25.03
N GLU A 72 -5.36 -9.95 26.25
CA GLU A 72 -3.96 -9.68 26.61
C GLU A 72 -3.00 -10.56 25.81
N ARG A 73 -3.40 -11.81 25.51
CA ARG A 73 -2.59 -12.74 24.74
C ARG A 73 -2.77 -12.58 23.24
N ASP A 74 -4.01 -12.42 22.80
CA ASP A 74 -4.37 -12.24 21.40
C ASP A 74 -5.35 -11.07 21.27
N PRO A 75 -4.87 -9.85 21.01
CA PRO A 75 -5.72 -8.66 20.97
C PRO A 75 -6.88 -8.73 19.98
N ASP A 76 -6.74 -9.60 18.97
CA ASP A 76 -7.66 -9.80 17.86
C ASP A 76 -8.60 -10.99 18.04
N ILE A 77 -8.52 -11.74 19.15
CA ILE A 77 -9.47 -12.83 19.40
C ILE A 77 -10.89 -12.30 19.56
N PRO A 78 -11.84 -12.70 18.71
CA PRO A 78 -13.24 -12.40 18.94
C PRO A 78 -13.71 -13.19 20.17
N VAL A 79 -14.41 -12.49 21.06
CA VAL A 79 -15.02 -13.08 22.25
C VAL A 79 -16.52 -12.84 22.20
N LEU A 80 -17.28 -13.93 22.18
CA LEU A 80 -18.75 -13.95 22.20
C LEU A 80 -19.23 -14.23 23.62
N MET A 81 -19.96 -13.28 24.21
CA MET A 81 -20.47 -13.43 25.57
C MET A 81 -21.87 -14.04 25.58
N LEU A 82 -22.10 -15.09 26.37
CA LEU A 82 -23.43 -15.62 26.62
C LEU A 82 -23.97 -15.08 27.95
N THR A 83 -25.24 -14.68 28.02
CA THR A 83 -25.81 -14.11 29.25
C THR A 83 -27.24 -14.53 29.50
N ALA A 84 -27.58 -14.95 30.72
CA ALA A 84 -28.97 -15.19 31.13
C ALA A 84 -29.74 -13.91 31.49
N PHE A 85 -29.06 -12.78 31.68
CA PHE A 85 -29.69 -11.51 32.08
C PHE A 85 -29.55 -10.46 30.97
N PRO A 86 -30.66 -9.90 30.45
CA PRO A 86 -30.63 -8.81 29.48
C PRO A 86 -30.28 -7.44 30.11
N ALA A 87 -29.56 -7.42 31.24
CA ALA A 87 -29.16 -6.19 31.90
C ALA A 87 -28.18 -5.43 30.98
N VAL A 88 -28.69 -4.36 30.36
CA VAL A 88 -28.00 -3.52 29.38
C VAL A 88 -26.63 -3.06 29.90
N GLU A 89 -26.49 -2.84 31.20
CA GLU A 89 -25.27 -2.36 31.83
C GLU A 89 -24.08 -3.33 31.67
N THR A 90 -24.27 -4.63 31.91
CA THR A 90 -23.18 -5.63 31.82
C THR A 90 -22.81 -5.95 30.36
N ALA A 91 -23.78 -5.94 29.45
CA ALA A 91 -23.52 -6.08 28.02
C ALA A 91 -22.77 -4.87 27.46
N VAL A 92 -23.12 -3.66 27.90
CA VAL A 92 -22.39 -2.44 27.52
C VAL A 92 -20.97 -2.44 28.08
N GLU A 93 -20.77 -2.93 29.30
CA GLU A 93 -19.44 -3.05 29.91
C GLU A 93 -18.54 -4.06 29.18
N SER A 94 -19.05 -5.24 28.83
CA SER A 94 -18.29 -6.24 28.07
C SER A 94 -17.91 -5.72 26.67
N MET A 95 -18.81 -5.01 25.99
CA MET A 95 -18.52 -4.38 24.70
C MET A 95 -17.47 -3.25 24.83
N LYS A 96 -17.50 -2.45 25.91
CA LYS A 96 -16.46 -1.45 26.20
C LYS A 96 -15.08 -2.07 26.44
N LEU A 97 -15.04 -3.27 27.02
CA LEU A 97 -13.83 -4.07 27.20
C LEU A 97 -13.44 -4.85 25.92
N GLY A 98 -14.26 -4.73 24.88
CA GLY A 98 -14.08 -5.23 23.53
C GLY A 98 -14.36 -6.72 23.36
N ALA A 99 -15.41 -7.21 24.01
CA ALA A 99 -16.17 -8.33 23.49
C ALA A 99 -16.61 -8.02 22.04
N ALA A 100 -16.64 -9.05 21.19
CA ALA A 100 -17.00 -8.89 19.79
C ALA A 100 -18.52 -8.87 19.59
N ASP A 101 -19.25 -9.66 20.38
CA ASP A 101 -20.72 -9.63 20.44
C ASP A 101 -21.22 -10.30 21.74
N TYR A 102 -22.53 -10.27 21.97
CA TYR A 102 -23.18 -11.03 23.03
C TYR A 102 -24.51 -11.66 22.58
N ILE A 103 -24.88 -12.80 23.19
CA ILE A 103 -26.14 -13.50 22.96
C ILE A 103 -26.84 -13.74 24.30
N THR A 104 -28.13 -13.42 24.37
CA THR A 104 -28.96 -13.69 25.54
C THR A 104 -29.47 -15.13 25.54
N LYS A 105 -29.30 -15.85 26.64
CA LYS A 105 -29.90 -17.16 26.92
C LYS A 105 -31.36 -16.96 27.37
N PRO A 106 -32.33 -17.78 26.89
CA PRO A 106 -32.19 -18.79 25.83
C PRO A 106 -32.09 -18.14 24.44
N PHE A 107 -31.30 -18.75 23.55
CA PHE A 107 -31.07 -18.28 22.18
C PHE A 107 -31.57 -19.28 21.14
N LEU A 108 -31.84 -18.79 19.93
CA LEU A 108 -32.13 -19.67 18.80
C LEU A 108 -30.83 -20.30 18.27
N PRO A 109 -30.84 -21.57 17.84
CA PRO A 109 -29.67 -22.22 17.24
C PRO A 109 -29.03 -21.42 16.10
N ASP A 110 -29.85 -20.80 15.26
CA ASP A 110 -29.38 -20.02 14.12
C ASP A 110 -28.65 -18.75 14.55
N ASP A 111 -29.06 -18.11 15.66
CA ASP A 111 -28.42 -16.88 16.15
C ASP A 111 -26.98 -17.16 16.59
N LEU A 112 -26.76 -18.26 17.32
CA LEU A 112 -25.42 -18.69 17.72
C LEU A 112 -24.56 -19.08 16.51
N LEU A 113 -25.14 -19.82 15.56
CA LEU A 113 -24.43 -20.28 14.37
C LEU A 113 -24.01 -19.13 13.45
N VAL A 114 -24.93 -18.20 13.16
CA VAL A 114 -24.68 -17.03 12.31
C VAL A 114 -23.65 -16.10 12.96
N THR A 115 -23.77 -15.86 14.27
CA THR A 115 -22.85 -14.98 14.99
C THR A 115 -21.46 -15.58 15.06
N ALA A 116 -21.33 -16.86 15.44
CA ALA A 116 -20.03 -17.54 15.48
C ALA A 116 -19.37 -17.58 14.09
N ARG A 117 -20.14 -17.87 13.03
CA ARG A 117 -19.63 -17.86 11.66
C ARG A 117 -19.12 -16.48 11.25
N ARG A 118 -19.90 -15.43 11.50
CA ARG A 118 -19.50 -14.04 11.21
C ARG A 118 -18.19 -13.67 11.91
N LEU A 119 -18.06 -14.02 13.20
CA LEU A 119 -16.86 -13.72 13.98
C LEU A 119 -15.63 -14.49 13.51
N LEU A 120 -15.78 -15.76 13.12
CA LEU A 120 -14.71 -16.57 12.54
C LEU A 120 -14.27 -16.03 11.18
N ASP A 121 -15.22 -15.69 10.30
CA ASP A 121 -14.93 -15.09 9.00
C ASP A 121 -14.24 -13.72 9.16
N GLU A 122 -14.69 -12.86 10.08
CA GLU A 122 -14.03 -11.58 10.39
C GLU A 122 -12.60 -11.76 10.91
N ARG A 123 -12.38 -12.73 11.81
CA ARG A 123 -11.04 -13.07 12.29
C ARG A 123 -10.16 -13.57 11.15
N ARG A 124 -10.67 -14.47 10.31
CA ARG A 124 -9.94 -15.00 9.16
C ARG A 124 -9.55 -13.88 8.20
N LEU A 125 -10.48 -12.98 7.87
CA LEU A 125 -10.20 -11.82 7.02
C LEU A 125 -9.16 -10.89 7.65
N ARG A 126 -9.21 -10.67 8.96
CA ARG A 126 -8.17 -9.89 9.66
C ARG A 126 -6.84 -10.60 9.63
N GLN A 127 -6.78 -11.89 9.94
CA GLN A 127 -5.54 -12.67 9.89
C GLN A 127 -4.97 -12.75 8.47
N GLU A 128 -5.80 -12.87 7.43
CA GLU A 128 -5.37 -12.78 6.03
C GLU A 128 -4.79 -11.39 5.73
N ASN A 129 -5.43 -10.31 6.19
CA ASN A 129 -4.93 -8.94 6.06
C ASN A 129 -3.62 -8.73 6.84
N THR A 130 -3.50 -9.30 8.04
CA THR A 130 -2.29 -9.25 8.86
C THR A 130 -1.18 -10.17 8.32
N LEU A 131 -1.49 -11.30 7.68
CA LEU A 131 -0.51 -12.17 7.01
C LEU A 131 -0.01 -11.55 5.71
N LEU A 132 -0.89 -10.86 4.97
CA LEU A 132 -0.51 -9.98 3.86
C LEU A 132 0.35 -8.80 4.34
N GLY A 133 0.11 -8.29 5.56
CA GLY A 133 0.94 -7.27 6.21
C GLY A 133 2.25 -7.80 6.83
N ARG A 134 2.27 -9.03 7.36
CA ARG A 134 3.40 -9.64 8.10
C ARG A 134 4.42 -10.35 7.19
N GLN A 135 4.17 -10.46 5.89
CA GLN A 135 5.23 -10.79 4.92
C GLN A 135 6.29 -9.68 4.79
N VAL A 136 6.19 -8.59 5.56
CA VAL A 136 7.10 -7.43 5.50
C VAL A 136 7.58 -6.99 6.90
N GLU A 137 7.99 -7.91 7.78
CA GLU A 137 9.02 -7.56 8.78
C GLU A 137 10.40 -7.90 8.21
N ARG A 138 10.78 -7.16 7.16
CA ARG A 138 12.18 -7.08 6.72
C ARG A 138 12.82 -5.92 7.47
N PRO A 139 14.09 -6.01 7.91
CA PRO A 139 14.82 -4.91 8.56
C PRO A 139 15.04 -3.67 7.65
N TYR A 140 14.41 -3.63 6.47
CA TYR A 140 14.58 -2.67 5.38
C TYR A 140 13.26 -2.00 4.96
N CYS A 141 12.19 -2.20 5.76
CA CYS A 141 10.85 -1.72 5.45
C CYS A 141 10.27 -0.93 6.63
N PHE A 142 9.56 0.16 6.32
CA PHE A 142 8.67 0.86 7.25
C PHE A 142 7.27 0.81 6.65
N ASP A 143 6.40 -0.05 7.20
CA ASP A 143 5.15 -0.47 6.53
C ASP A 143 5.40 -1.00 5.10
N GLU A 144 4.75 -0.38 4.12
CA GLU A 144 4.87 -0.66 2.68
C GLU A 144 6.03 0.10 2.02
N ILE A 145 6.76 0.94 2.77
CA ILE A 145 7.85 1.75 2.24
C ILE A 145 9.16 0.99 2.39
N ILE A 146 9.83 0.78 1.26
CA ILE A 146 11.07 -0.01 1.17
C ILE A 146 12.24 0.94 0.99
N GLY A 147 13.26 0.79 1.83
CA GLY A 147 14.47 1.60 1.73
C GLY A 147 15.49 1.30 2.83
N THR A 148 16.76 1.35 2.45
CA THR A 148 17.93 1.15 3.31
C THR A 148 18.93 2.30 3.21
N SER A 149 18.82 3.11 2.15
CA SER A 149 19.68 4.27 1.95
C SER A 149 19.63 5.21 3.16
N PRO A 150 20.74 5.87 3.52
CA PRO A 150 20.77 6.86 4.59
C PRO A 150 19.72 7.96 4.42
N ALA A 151 19.44 8.35 3.17
CA ALA A 151 18.42 9.34 2.85
C ALA A 151 17.01 8.87 3.26
N MET A 152 16.67 7.60 2.98
CA MET A 152 15.39 7.02 3.42
C MET A 152 15.31 6.81 4.93
N GLN A 153 16.43 6.48 5.59
CA GLN A 153 16.45 6.38 7.06
C GLN A 153 16.10 7.70 7.73
N VAL A 154 16.56 8.84 7.17
CA VAL A 154 16.13 10.17 7.64
C VAL A 154 14.63 10.39 7.45
N VAL A 155 14.06 9.94 6.33
CA VAL A 155 12.61 10.00 6.08
C VAL A 155 11.86 9.19 7.13
N PHE A 156 12.27 7.95 7.41
CA PHE A 156 11.62 7.09 8.41
C PHE A 156 11.66 7.68 9.82
N GLN A 157 12.80 8.23 10.24
CA GLN A 157 12.91 8.92 11.53
C GLN A 157 11.98 10.11 11.63
N LYS A 158 11.82 10.88 10.54
CA LYS A 158 10.85 11.98 10.52
C LYS A 158 9.42 11.47 10.62
N ILE A 159 9.05 10.43 9.85
CA ILE A 159 7.72 9.80 9.91
C ILE A 159 7.39 9.41 11.36
N GLN A 160 8.27 8.64 12.01
CA GLN A 160 8.07 8.20 13.41
C GLN A 160 7.83 9.38 14.36
N ARG A 161 8.63 10.45 14.26
CA ARG A 161 8.49 11.64 15.12
C ARG A 161 7.18 12.39 14.87
N VAL A 162 6.82 12.62 13.61
CA VAL A 162 5.60 13.39 13.29
C VAL A 162 4.33 12.60 13.58
N SER A 163 4.36 11.28 13.43
CA SER A 163 3.22 10.40 13.73
C SER A 163 2.75 10.51 15.17
N ALA A 164 3.69 10.64 16.12
CA ALA A 164 3.39 10.81 17.55
C ALA A 164 2.72 12.15 17.92
N THR A 165 2.55 13.07 16.97
CA THR A 165 1.95 14.40 17.18
C THR A 165 0.71 14.57 16.31
N ASP A 166 -0.13 15.57 16.62
CA ASP A 166 -1.27 15.97 15.77
C ASP A 166 -0.89 17.11 14.80
N ALA A 167 0.41 17.31 14.55
CA ALA A 167 0.88 18.36 13.65
C ALA A 167 0.55 18.04 12.19
N ASP A 168 0.24 19.11 11.44
CA ASP A 168 0.04 19.04 9.99
C ASP A 168 1.39 18.81 9.29
N VAL A 169 1.38 18.00 8.23
CA VAL A 169 2.60 17.56 7.56
C VAL A 169 2.56 17.93 6.08
N LEU A 170 3.63 18.54 5.57
CA LEU A 170 3.87 18.76 4.16
C LEU A 170 4.90 17.75 3.65
N ILE A 171 4.51 16.95 2.66
CA ILE A 171 5.33 15.94 1.99
C ILE A 171 5.72 16.47 0.60
N LEU A 172 7.01 16.60 0.36
CA LEU A 172 7.56 16.98 -0.93
C LEU A 172 8.23 15.79 -1.59
N GLY A 173 8.10 15.68 -2.91
CA GLY A 173 8.77 14.66 -3.68
C GLY A 173 8.25 14.57 -5.11
N GLU A 174 9.12 14.10 -6.00
CA GLU A 174 8.77 13.90 -7.40
C GLU A 174 7.59 12.93 -7.59
N THR A 175 6.96 13.00 -8.76
CA THR A 175 5.91 12.06 -9.15
C THR A 175 6.41 10.62 -9.04
N GLY A 176 5.63 9.76 -8.37
CA GLY A 176 5.98 8.35 -8.20
C GLY A 176 7.05 8.06 -7.14
N ALA A 177 7.50 9.04 -6.34
CA ALA A 177 8.48 8.82 -5.28
C ALA A 177 7.94 8.09 -4.03
N GLY A 178 6.61 8.05 -3.86
CA GLY A 178 5.93 7.38 -2.73
C GLY A 178 5.26 8.30 -1.72
N LYS A 179 4.87 9.52 -2.11
CA LYS A 179 4.23 10.51 -1.20
C LYS A 179 2.99 9.97 -0.47
N GLU A 180 2.11 9.29 -1.19
CA GLU A 180 0.90 8.68 -0.60
C GLU A 180 1.24 7.59 0.42
N LEU A 181 2.25 6.74 0.15
CA LEU A 181 2.68 5.70 1.08
C LEU A 181 3.22 6.31 2.38
N VAL A 182 3.99 7.41 2.27
CA VAL A 182 4.44 8.19 3.44
C VAL A 182 3.25 8.74 4.22
N ALA A 183 2.26 9.34 3.56
CA ALA A 183 1.06 9.87 4.23
C ALA A 183 0.26 8.79 4.97
N ARG A 184 0.06 7.63 4.34
CA ARG A 184 -0.62 6.47 4.93
C ARG A 184 0.15 5.95 6.14
N SER A 185 1.47 5.86 6.03
CA SER A 185 2.32 5.40 7.12
C SER A 185 2.30 6.36 8.32
N ILE A 186 2.28 7.68 8.06
CA ILE A 186 2.12 8.68 9.11
C ILE A 186 0.80 8.46 9.87
N HIS A 187 -0.30 8.27 9.14
CA HIS A 187 -1.63 8.04 9.71
C HIS A 187 -1.69 6.74 10.54
N ARG A 188 -1.20 5.62 10.00
CA ARG A 188 -1.18 4.30 10.68
C ARG A 188 -0.46 4.34 12.02
N HIS A 189 0.60 5.13 12.12
CA HIS A 189 1.39 5.29 13.35
C HIS A 189 0.93 6.45 14.24
N SER A 190 -0.17 7.13 13.90
CA SER A 190 -0.63 8.30 14.64
C SER A 190 -1.63 7.99 15.75
N LEU A 191 -1.90 8.99 16.59
CA LEU A 191 -3.00 8.95 17.58
C LEU A 191 -4.39 8.76 16.93
N ARG A 192 -4.49 8.95 15.61
CA ARG A 192 -5.73 8.83 14.82
C ARG A 192 -5.76 7.57 13.95
N SER A 193 -4.91 6.57 14.22
CA SER A 193 -4.76 5.35 13.41
C SER A 193 -6.04 4.51 13.28
N ASN A 194 -6.93 4.56 14.27
CA ASN A 194 -8.24 3.90 14.25
C ASN A 194 -9.34 4.73 13.58
N ALA A 195 -9.05 5.98 13.20
CA ALA A 195 -9.99 6.87 12.54
C ALA A 195 -9.83 6.81 11.01
N ARG A 196 -10.70 7.51 10.27
CA ARG A 196 -10.67 7.48 8.81
C ARG A 196 -9.43 8.19 8.26
N PHE A 197 -8.83 7.60 7.23
CA PHE A 197 -7.89 8.25 6.33
C PHE A 197 -8.62 8.56 5.02
N VAL A 198 -8.79 9.84 4.70
CA VAL A 198 -9.50 10.28 3.50
C VAL A 198 -8.48 10.91 2.53
N PRO A 199 -8.06 10.19 1.49
CA PRO A 199 -7.19 10.71 0.44
C PRO A 199 -7.99 11.49 -0.60
N VAL A 200 -7.45 12.62 -1.02
CA VAL A 200 -8.00 13.45 -2.10
C VAL A 200 -6.87 13.88 -3.03
N ASP A 201 -6.96 13.49 -4.29
CA ASP A 201 -6.07 13.96 -5.34
C ASP A 201 -6.65 15.24 -5.96
N CYS A 202 -6.00 16.38 -5.71
CA CYS A 202 -6.47 17.68 -6.18
C CYS A 202 -6.31 17.85 -7.70
N GLY A 203 -5.46 17.05 -8.35
CA GLY A 203 -5.25 17.08 -9.80
C GLY A 203 -6.16 16.13 -10.57
N ALA A 204 -6.68 15.08 -9.93
CA ALA A 204 -7.56 14.10 -10.59
C ALA A 204 -9.03 14.54 -10.69
N ILE A 205 -9.48 15.43 -9.81
CA ILE A 205 -10.88 15.90 -9.77
C ILE A 205 -11.02 17.15 -10.65
N PRO A 206 -12.01 17.22 -11.56
CA PRO A 206 -12.28 18.42 -12.34
C PRO A 206 -12.49 19.64 -11.43
N GLU A 207 -11.87 20.78 -11.78
CA GLU A 207 -11.89 22.01 -10.98
C GLU A 207 -13.30 22.45 -10.57
N ASN A 208 -14.26 22.32 -11.49
CA ASN A 208 -15.65 22.69 -11.27
C ASN A 208 -16.41 21.79 -10.27
N LEU A 209 -15.90 20.58 -9.99
CA LEU A 209 -16.46 19.64 -9.03
C LEU A 209 -15.70 19.62 -7.72
N LEU A 210 -14.43 20.02 -7.73
CA LEU A 210 -13.52 19.93 -6.59
C LEU A 210 -14.06 20.63 -5.34
N GLU A 211 -14.69 21.80 -5.47
CA GLU A 211 -15.30 22.48 -4.32
C GLU A 211 -16.42 21.65 -3.68
N SER A 212 -17.30 21.09 -4.52
CA SER A 212 -18.43 20.28 -4.08
C SER A 212 -17.97 18.95 -3.48
N GLU A 213 -16.93 18.33 -4.01
CA GLU A 213 -16.36 17.10 -3.45
C GLU A 213 -15.71 17.36 -2.09
N LEU A 214 -14.89 18.41 -1.97
CA LEU A 214 -14.19 18.72 -0.72
C LEU A 214 -15.15 19.14 0.40
N PHE A 215 -16.07 20.06 0.10
CA PHE A 215 -16.91 20.73 1.10
C PHE A 215 -18.37 20.25 1.10
N GLY A 216 -18.79 19.39 0.18
CA GLY A 216 -20.19 19.02 0.01
C GLY A 216 -21.04 20.15 -0.55
N HIS A 217 -22.30 19.84 -0.87
CA HIS A 217 -23.26 20.81 -1.39
C HIS A 217 -24.66 20.58 -0.83
N GLU A 218 -25.41 21.68 -0.71
CA GLU A 218 -26.85 21.63 -0.44
C GLU A 218 -27.64 21.44 -1.74
N ARG A 219 -28.88 20.95 -1.59
CA ARG A 219 -29.79 20.79 -2.74
C ARG A 219 -30.01 22.15 -3.42
N GLY A 220 -29.78 22.21 -4.72
CA GLY A 220 -29.96 23.41 -5.54
C GLY A 220 -28.77 24.38 -5.52
N ALA A 221 -27.60 23.97 -4.99
CA ALA A 221 -26.41 24.82 -4.94
C ALA A 221 -25.87 25.22 -6.33
N PHE A 222 -26.04 24.37 -7.34
CA PHE A 222 -25.68 24.62 -8.74
C PHE A 222 -26.58 23.80 -9.68
N THR A 223 -26.52 24.07 -10.98
CA THR A 223 -27.28 23.36 -12.01
C THR A 223 -26.92 21.86 -12.00
N GLY A 224 -27.84 20.99 -11.59
CA GLY A 224 -27.62 19.54 -11.44
C GLY A 224 -27.51 19.06 -9.98
N ALA A 225 -27.49 19.96 -8.99
CA ALA A 225 -27.48 19.61 -7.57
C ALA A 225 -28.87 19.18 -7.07
N HIS A 226 -29.37 18.04 -7.54
CA HIS A 226 -30.71 17.54 -7.23
C HIS A 226 -30.87 17.01 -5.80
N MET A 227 -29.78 16.59 -5.17
CA MET A 227 -29.72 16.09 -3.79
C MET A 227 -28.62 16.82 -3.02
N ARG A 228 -28.65 16.72 -1.70
CA ARG A 228 -27.54 17.14 -0.84
C ARG A 228 -26.44 16.07 -0.89
N SER A 229 -25.18 16.49 -0.88
CA SER A 229 -24.02 15.60 -0.75
C SER A 229 -23.11 16.03 0.41
N LEU A 230 -22.58 15.06 1.15
CA LEU A 230 -21.58 15.28 2.19
C LEU A 230 -20.20 15.50 1.55
N GLY A 231 -19.42 16.43 2.10
CA GLY A 231 -18.06 16.67 1.65
C GLY A 231 -17.06 15.64 2.19
N LEU A 232 -15.95 15.46 1.47
CA LEU A 232 -14.83 14.61 1.90
C LEU A 232 -14.23 15.09 3.23
N LEU A 233 -14.25 16.39 3.52
CA LEU A 233 -13.85 16.94 4.81
C LEU A 233 -14.75 16.46 5.96
N GLU A 234 -16.06 16.33 5.74
CA GLU A 234 -16.97 15.79 6.76
C GLU A 234 -16.69 14.31 7.01
N LEU A 235 -16.40 13.56 5.96
CA LEU A 235 -16.06 12.13 6.07
C LEU A 235 -14.74 11.90 6.81
N ALA A 236 -13.85 12.89 6.80
CA ALA A 236 -12.55 12.86 7.46
C ALA A 236 -12.60 13.31 8.93
N ASP A 237 -13.75 13.74 9.44
CA ASP A 237 -13.87 14.25 10.81
C ASP A 237 -13.37 13.22 11.85
N GLY A 238 -12.60 13.71 12.82
CA GLY A 238 -11.87 12.89 13.80
C GLY A 238 -10.65 12.14 13.24
N GLY A 239 -10.48 12.11 11.92
CA GLY A 239 -9.45 11.35 11.21
C GLY A 239 -8.34 12.21 10.61
N THR A 240 -7.79 11.72 9.49
CA THR A 240 -6.73 12.37 8.72
C THR A 240 -7.21 12.67 7.32
N PHE A 241 -7.02 13.92 6.90
CA PHE A 241 -7.35 14.39 5.56
C PHE A 241 -6.05 14.55 4.76
N PHE A 242 -5.90 13.71 3.74
CA PHE A 242 -4.71 13.71 2.89
C PHE A 242 -5.00 14.42 1.57
N LEU A 243 -4.30 15.52 1.32
CA LEU A 243 -4.38 16.32 0.10
C LEU A 243 -3.17 16.02 -0.78
N ASP A 244 -3.33 15.14 -1.77
CA ASP A 244 -2.32 14.90 -2.79
C ASP A 244 -2.38 15.98 -3.88
N GLU A 245 -1.21 16.29 -4.41
CA GLU A 245 -0.96 17.37 -5.36
C GLU A 245 -1.64 18.70 -4.98
N ILE A 246 -1.45 19.16 -3.73
CA ILE A 246 -2.06 20.38 -3.20
C ILE A 246 -1.74 21.65 -4.02
N GLY A 247 -0.63 21.64 -4.77
CA GLY A 247 -0.25 22.70 -5.70
C GLY A 247 -1.22 22.87 -6.89
N GLU A 248 -2.08 21.90 -7.15
CA GLU A 248 -3.13 21.96 -8.17
C GLU A 248 -4.41 22.68 -7.69
N LEU A 249 -4.51 23.00 -6.39
CA LEU A 249 -5.70 23.68 -5.87
C LEU A 249 -5.85 25.09 -6.48
N PRO A 250 -7.03 25.45 -7.00
CA PRO A 250 -7.34 26.82 -7.38
C PRO A 250 -7.23 27.79 -6.20
N LEU A 251 -6.82 29.04 -6.46
CA LEU A 251 -6.63 30.06 -5.41
C LEU A 251 -7.87 30.31 -4.55
N SER A 252 -9.07 30.22 -5.14
CA SER A 252 -10.34 30.36 -4.43
C SER A 252 -10.52 29.26 -3.38
N LEU A 253 -10.17 28.02 -3.74
CA LEU A 253 -10.23 26.86 -2.84
C LEU A 253 -9.11 26.87 -1.82
N GLN A 254 -7.92 27.37 -2.16
CA GLN A 254 -6.85 27.58 -1.18
C GLN A 254 -7.28 28.53 -0.05
N ALA A 255 -7.96 29.63 -0.37
CA ALA A 255 -8.47 30.57 0.63
C ALA A 255 -9.55 29.92 1.53
N LYS A 256 -10.46 29.14 0.94
CA LYS A 256 -11.51 28.43 1.67
C LYS A 256 -10.94 27.32 2.56
N LEU A 257 -9.95 26.57 2.06
CA LEU A 257 -9.22 25.56 2.83
C LEU A 257 -8.51 26.21 4.02
N LEU A 258 -7.73 27.27 3.80
CA LEU A 258 -7.05 27.99 4.89
C LEU A 258 -8.02 28.38 6.01
N ARG A 259 -9.14 29.01 5.64
CA ARG A 259 -10.17 29.40 6.61
C ARG A 259 -10.72 28.20 7.37
N THR A 260 -10.95 27.09 6.68
CA THR A 260 -11.40 25.83 7.29
C THR A 260 -10.39 25.29 8.31
N LEU A 261 -9.09 25.33 7.96
CA LEU A 261 -8.02 24.84 8.84
C LEU A 261 -7.76 25.75 10.05
N GLN A 262 -8.09 27.03 9.96
CA GLN A 262 -7.97 28.00 11.06
C GLN A 262 -9.19 27.95 11.99
N GLU A 263 -10.40 28.02 11.42
CA GLU A 263 -11.64 28.09 12.19
C GLU A 263 -12.15 26.71 12.64
N ARG A 264 -11.61 25.61 12.09
CA ARG A 264 -12.11 24.24 12.24
C ARG A 264 -13.59 24.11 11.90
N LYS A 265 -14.04 24.94 10.95
CA LYS A 265 -15.41 25.02 10.48
C LYS A 265 -15.43 25.38 9.00
N PHE A 266 -16.44 24.91 8.30
CA PHE A 266 -16.69 25.32 6.92
C PHE A 266 -18.19 25.31 6.62
N ARG A 267 -18.56 25.74 5.42
CA ARG A 267 -19.95 25.67 4.91
C ARG A 267 -19.98 24.91 3.60
N ARG A 268 -21.01 24.08 3.42
CA ARG A 268 -21.30 23.42 2.13
C ARG A 268 -21.54 24.46 1.04
N VAL A 269 -21.32 24.09 -0.21
CA VAL A 269 -21.66 24.94 -1.36
C VAL A 269 -23.17 25.20 -1.35
N GLY A 270 -23.56 26.48 -1.44
CA GLY A 270 -24.97 26.92 -1.34
C GLY A 270 -25.57 26.87 0.07
N GLY A 271 -24.83 26.39 1.08
CA GLY A 271 -25.28 26.28 2.46
C GLY A 271 -24.95 27.50 3.31
N LYS A 272 -25.75 27.73 4.36
CA LYS A 272 -25.50 28.77 5.38
C LYS A 272 -25.05 28.20 6.73
N GLU A 273 -25.25 26.91 6.94
CA GLU A 273 -24.89 26.20 8.16
C GLU A 273 -23.37 26.04 8.25
N GLU A 274 -22.81 26.36 9.43
CA GLU A 274 -21.40 26.10 9.75
C GLU A 274 -21.25 24.70 10.33
N ILE A 275 -20.38 23.91 9.73
CA ILE A 275 -20.09 22.54 10.11
C ILE A 275 -18.71 22.52 10.75
N ALA A 276 -18.64 22.07 12.01
CA ALA A 276 -17.38 21.89 12.70
C ALA A 276 -16.68 20.61 12.21
N VAL A 277 -15.36 20.67 12.07
CA VAL A 277 -14.53 19.54 11.63
C VAL A 277 -13.20 19.55 12.39
N ASN A 278 -12.80 18.39 12.90
CA ASN A 278 -11.52 18.15 13.53
C ASN A 278 -10.71 17.14 12.70
N VAL A 279 -9.99 17.64 11.70
CA VAL A 279 -9.10 16.84 10.84
C VAL A 279 -7.64 17.18 11.11
N ARG A 280 -6.78 16.15 11.09
CA ARG A 280 -5.34 16.32 10.88
C ARG A 280 -5.07 16.41 9.39
N VAL A 281 -4.28 17.37 8.95
CA VAL A 281 -3.97 17.54 7.52
C VAL A 281 -2.59 16.97 7.19
N ILE A 282 -2.54 16.18 6.13
CA ILE A 282 -1.29 15.84 5.46
C ILE A 282 -1.42 16.31 4.03
N ALA A 283 -0.50 17.15 3.57
CA ALA A 283 -0.47 17.66 2.20
C ALA A 283 0.74 17.10 1.46
N ALA A 284 0.61 16.83 0.17
CA ALA A 284 1.68 16.37 -0.69
C ALA A 284 1.71 17.16 -2.01
N THR A 285 2.90 17.37 -2.57
CA THR A 285 3.05 17.92 -3.92
C THR A 285 4.39 17.58 -4.55
N ASN A 286 4.44 17.51 -5.87
CA ASN A 286 5.67 17.50 -6.67
C ASN A 286 6.14 18.89 -7.13
N ARG A 287 5.35 19.95 -6.93
CA ARG A 287 5.67 21.31 -7.38
C ARG A 287 6.59 22.01 -6.38
N ASP A 288 7.40 22.94 -6.89
CA ASP A 288 8.13 23.87 -6.04
C ASP A 288 7.20 24.98 -5.55
N LEU A 289 6.66 24.82 -4.34
CA LEU A 289 5.74 25.80 -3.75
C LEU A 289 6.39 27.19 -3.58
N ALA A 290 7.71 27.31 -3.49
CA ALA A 290 8.37 28.62 -3.42
C ALA A 290 8.25 29.37 -4.75
N VAL A 291 8.33 28.66 -5.88
CA VAL A 291 8.05 29.22 -7.21
C VAL A 291 6.57 29.53 -7.36
N GLU A 292 5.68 28.61 -6.98
CA GLU A 292 4.22 28.83 -7.08
C GLU A 292 3.74 30.03 -6.27
N MET A 293 4.32 30.29 -5.09
CA MET A 293 4.04 31.49 -4.29
C MET A 293 4.56 32.76 -4.98
N ARG A 294 5.79 32.74 -5.52
CA ARG A 294 6.35 33.87 -6.26
C ARG A 294 5.50 34.24 -7.48
N GLU A 295 4.94 33.24 -8.14
CA GLU A 295 4.06 33.39 -9.30
C GLU A 295 2.58 33.58 -8.92
N ARG A 296 2.29 33.76 -7.62
CA ARG A 296 0.95 33.99 -7.05
C ARG A 296 -0.09 32.92 -7.40
N ARG A 297 0.35 31.70 -7.69
CA ARG A 297 -0.51 30.52 -7.90
C ARG A 297 -0.74 29.74 -6.62
N PHE A 298 0.10 29.95 -5.61
CA PHE A 298 -0.10 29.41 -4.27
C PHE A 298 -0.06 30.53 -3.22
N ARG A 299 -0.91 30.44 -2.21
CA ARG A 299 -0.97 31.46 -1.15
C ARG A 299 0.06 31.19 -0.05
N ASP A 300 0.80 32.23 0.32
CA ASP A 300 1.79 32.19 1.40
C ASP A 300 1.19 31.78 2.74
N ASP A 301 0.01 32.30 3.07
CA ASP A 301 -0.69 32.03 4.34
C ASP A 301 -1.11 30.56 4.48
N LEU A 302 -1.57 29.93 3.39
CA LEU A 302 -1.84 28.50 3.35
C LEU A 302 -0.56 27.68 3.51
N TYR A 303 0.53 28.07 2.82
CA TYR A 303 1.82 27.39 2.93
C TYR A 303 2.29 27.30 4.38
N TYR A 304 2.33 28.43 5.08
CA TYR A 304 2.76 28.45 6.48
C TYR A 304 1.81 27.69 7.41
N ARG A 305 0.51 27.61 7.08
CA ARG A 305 -0.46 26.86 7.89
C ARG A 305 -0.26 25.34 7.80
N ILE A 306 0.08 24.82 6.62
CA ILE A 306 0.23 23.37 6.39
C ILE A 306 1.67 22.88 6.58
N ASN A 307 2.66 23.75 6.43
CA ASN A 307 4.08 23.41 6.53
C ASN A 307 4.58 23.50 7.98
N VAL A 308 3.94 22.76 8.89
CA VAL A 308 4.38 22.68 10.30
C VAL A 308 5.50 21.66 10.44
N ALA A 309 5.34 20.47 9.86
CA ALA A 309 6.39 19.49 9.70
C ALA A 309 6.62 19.17 8.22
N ARG A 310 7.89 19.17 7.79
CA ARG A 310 8.27 18.93 6.39
C ARG A 310 9.01 17.60 6.22
N ILE A 311 8.51 16.75 5.33
CA ILE A 311 9.17 15.52 4.89
C ILE A 311 9.45 15.65 3.40
N GLU A 312 10.69 15.42 3.01
CA GLU A 312 11.11 15.47 1.62
C GLU A 312 11.61 14.08 1.22
N ILE A 313 11.00 13.51 0.19
CA ILE A 313 11.31 12.18 -0.29
C ILE A 313 12.36 12.32 -1.40
N PRO A 314 13.55 11.73 -1.24
CA PRO A 314 14.58 11.78 -2.26
C PRO A 314 14.13 11.04 -3.53
N PRO A 315 14.45 11.56 -4.72
CA PRO A 315 14.19 10.85 -5.97
C PRO A 315 15.01 9.57 -6.04
N LEU A 316 14.54 8.59 -6.81
CA LEU A 316 15.14 7.24 -6.87
C LEU A 316 16.61 7.26 -7.32
N ARG A 317 16.98 8.19 -8.21
CA ARG A 317 18.38 8.41 -8.64
C ARG A 317 19.35 8.82 -7.53
N GLU A 318 18.86 9.37 -6.42
CA GLU A 318 19.69 9.77 -5.26
C GLU A 318 19.81 8.65 -4.22
N ARG A 319 19.14 7.51 -4.44
CA ARG A 319 19.15 6.33 -3.56
C ARG A 319 19.37 5.03 -4.36
N PRO A 320 20.52 4.89 -5.04
CA PRO A 320 20.79 3.73 -5.90
C PRO A 320 20.77 2.39 -5.14
N ASP A 321 21.20 2.38 -3.87
CA ASP A 321 21.18 1.18 -3.01
C ASP A 321 19.77 0.62 -2.82
N ASP A 322 18.74 1.48 -2.89
CA ASP A 322 17.35 1.06 -2.75
C ASP A 322 16.79 0.43 -4.04
N ILE A 323 17.38 0.72 -5.20
CA ILE A 323 16.90 0.22 -6.50
C ILE A 323 16.96 -1.31 -6.55
N ALA A 324 18.10 -1.91 -6.15
CA ALA A 324 18.26 -3.36 -6.13
C ALA A 324 17.25 -4.03 -5.19
N LEU A 325 17.01 -3.43 -4.03
CA LEU A 325 16.04 -3.93 -3.06
C LEU A 325 14.60 -3.86 -3.59
N LEU A 326 14.23 -2.74 -4.21
CA LEU A 326 12.92 -2.52 -4.82
C LEU A 326 12.66 -3.49 -5.97
N ILE A 327 13.66 -3.73 -6.84
CA ILE A 327 13.58 -4.73 -7.91
C ILE A 327 13.23 -6.09 -7.34
N ASN A 328 14.01 -6.56 -6.36
CA ASN A 328 13.79 -7.87 -5.76
C ASN A 328 12.40 -7.98 -5.13
N HIS A 329 11.96 -6.95 -4.41
CA HIS A 329 10.63 -6.92 -3.83
C HIS A 329 9.52 -6.99 -4.88
N PHE A 330 9.58 -6.17 -5.94
CA PHE A 330 8.56 -6.19 -6.98
C PHE A 330 8.56 -7.50 -7.77
N VAL A 331 9.75 -8.08 -8.01
CA VAL A 331 9.85 -9.37 -8.68
C VAL A 331 9.17 -10.46 -7.87
N GLU A 332 9.50 -10.56 -6.59
CA GLU A 332 8.90 -11.54 -5.69
C GLU A 332 7.37 -11.39 -5.60
N ARG A 333 6.91 -10.15 -5.43
CA ARG A 333 5.48 -9.83 -5.37
C ARG A 333 4.74 -10.24 -6.64
N TYR A 334 5.18 -9.76 -7.80
CA TYR A 334 4.46 -9.98 -9.06
C TYR A 334 4.61 -11.39 -9.59
N ALA A 335 5.76 -12.04 -9.35
CA ALA A 335 5.93 -13.45 -9.68
C ALA A 335 4.96 -14.32 -8.87
N GLY A 336 4.78 -14.02 -7.58
CA GLY A 336 3.77 -14.66 -6.73
C GLY A 336 2.34 -14.45 -7.23
N GLU A 337 1.95 -13.20 -7.53
CA GLU A 337 0.63 -12.86 -8.09
C GLU A 337 0.35 -13.57 -9.43
N MET A 338 1.38 -13.83 -10.24
CA MET A 338 1.27 -14.49 -11.55
C MET A 338 1.45 -16.02 -11.49
N GLY A 339 1.63 -16.60 -10.30
CA GLY A 339 1.89 -18.04 -10.14
C GLY A 339 3.23 -18.50 -10.73
N LYS A 340 4.17 -17.58 -10.97
CA LYS A 340 5.52 -17.86 -11.44
C LYS A 340 6.44 -18.08 -10.24
N SER A 341 6.50 -19.29 -9.71
CA SER A 341 7.49 -19.63 -8.68
C SER A 341 8.92 -19.52 -9.26
N HIS A 342 9.77 -18.69 -8.61
CA HIS A 342 11.22 -18.57 -8.85
C HIS A 342 11.67 -17.64 -9.99
N ALA A 343 10.95 -16.55 -10.25
CA ALA A 343 11.47 -15.49 -11.10
C ALA A 343 12.73 -14.87 -10.49
N THR A 344 13.82 -14.84 -11.24
CA THR A 344 15.09 -14.21 -10.84
C THR A 344 15.51 -13.14 -11.85
N VAL A 345 16.36 -12.21 -11.42
CA VAL A 345 16.86 -11.11 -12.27
C VAL A 345 18.30 -11.40 -12.64
N ASP A 346 18.62 -11.33 -13.94
CA ASP A 346 20.01 -11.38 -14.39
C ASP A 346 20.80 -10.21 -13.77
N PRO A 347 22.00 -10.43 -13.21
CA PRO A 347 22.85 -9.36 -12.69
C PRO A 347 23.06 -8.19 -13.67
N ALA A 348 23.13 -8.46 -14.98
CA ALA A 348 23.26 -7.43 -16.00
C ALA A 348 22.01 -6.52 -16.09
N VAL A 349 20.82 -7.08 -15.86
CA VAL A 349 19.57 -6.30 -15.75
C VAL A 349 19.63 -5.40 -14.53
N SER A 350 20.07 -5.91 -13.38
CA SER A 350 20.21 -5.11 -12.16
C SER A 350 21.17 -3.93 -12.34
N GLU A 351 22.28 -4.13 -13.05
CA GLU A 351 23.24 -3.06 -13.37
C GLU A 351 22.61 -1.97 -14.27
N VAL A 352 21.91 -2.37 -15.33
CA VAL A 352 21.21 -1.44 -16.23
C VAL A 352 20.13 -0.65 -15.49
N LEU A 353 19.29 -1.34 -14.72
CA LEU A 353 18.24 -0.70 -13.93
C LEU A 353 18.79 0.24 -12.85
N SER A 354 19.98 -0.03 -12.31
CA SER A 354 20.62 0.85 -11.31
C SER A 354 21.20 2.13 -11.92
N ARG A 355 21.46 2.16 -13.23
CA ARG A 355 22.03 3.33 -13.93
C ARG A 355 20.99 4.27 -14.53
N TYR A 356 19.79 3.75 -14.79
CA TYR A 356 18.70 4.55 -15.34
C TYR A 356 18.27 5.65 -14.34
N ARG A 357 17.87 6.83 -14.85
CA ARG A 357 17.57 8.00 -13.99
C ARG A 357 16.23 7.94 -13.27
N TRP A 358 15.33 7.05 -13.71
CA TRP A 358 13.99 6.87 -13.13
C TRP A 358 13.18 8.17 -12.99
N PRO A 359 12.85 8.87 -14.10
CA PRO A 359 12.03 10.08 -14.06
C PRO A 359 10.63 9.87 -13.43
N GLY A 360 10.05 8.68 -13.53
CA GLY A 360 8.81 8.31 -12.83
C GLY A 360 9.04 7.58 -11.49
N ASN A 361 10.27 7.62 -10.98
CA ASN A 361 10.68 7.09 -9.68
C ASN A 361 10.23 5.63 -9.45
N VAL A 362 9.74 5.31 -8.25
CA VAL A 362 9.37 3.96 -7.84
C VAL A 362 8.19 3.44 -8.65
N ARG A 363 7.25 4.32 -9.06
CA ARG A 363 6.10 3.95 -9.90
C ARG A 363 6.53 3.47 -11.29
N GLU A 364 7.51 4.12 -11.90
CA GLU A 364 8.08 3.68 -13.18
C GLU A 364 8.82 2.34 -13.02
N LEU A 365 9.67 2.21 -11.99
CA LEU A 365 10.37 0.95 -11.70
C LEU A 365 9.40 -0.23 -11.51
N GLN A 366 8.35 -0.02 -10.71
CA GLN A 366 7.29 -0.99 -10.47
C GLN A 366 6.62 -1.43 -11.79
N ASN A 367 6.28 -0.47 -12.66
CA ASN A 367 5.66 -0.74 -13.96
C ASN A 367 6.59 -1.50 -14.91
N VAL A 368 7.87 -1.13 -14.94
CA VAL A 368 8.89 -1.81 -15.77
C VAL A 368 9.03 -3.26 -15.33
N VAL A 369 9.24 -3.52 -14.03
CA VAL A 369 9.36 -4.89 -13.49
C VAL A 369 8.09 -5.71 -13.78
N LYS A 370 6.90 -5.16 -13.54
CA LYS A 370 5.63 -5.84 -13.81
C LYS A 370 5.44 -6.15 -15.29
N ARG A 371 5.77 -5.21 -16.18
CA ARG A 371 5.69 -5.39 -17.64
C ARG A 371 6.64 -6.49 -18.09
N THR A 372 7.88 -6.43 -17.65
CA THR A 372 8.92 -7.41 -17.97
C THR A 372 8.54 -8.82 -17.52
N LEU A 373 7.98 -8.97 -16.31
CA LEU A 373 7.46 -10.26 -15.83
C LEU A 373 6.25 -10.76 -16.63
N THR A 374 5.35 -9.87 -17.04
CA THR A 374 4.21 -10.24 -17.88
C THR A 374 4.65 -10.77 -19.24
N MET A 375 5.64 -10.11 -19.86
CA MET A 375 6.12 -10.43 -21.21
C MET A 375 7.13 -11.58 -21.25
N SER A 376 7.83 -11.85 -20.13
CA SER A 376 8.83 -12.92 -20.10
C SER A 376 8.18 -14.31 -20.01
N HIS A 377 8.56 -15.18 -20.94
CA HIS A 377 8.25 -16.61 -20.92
C HIS A 377 9.28 -17.43 -20.11
N ARG A 378 10.31 -16.78 -19.57
CA ARG A 378 11.44 -17.43 -18.89
C ARG A 378 11.36 -17.21 -17.38
N ALA A 379 12.04 -18.08 -16.63
CA ALA A 379 12.19 -17.93 -15.18
C ALA A 379 13.23 -16.85 -14.79
N VAL A 380 14.05 -16.39 -15.74
CA VAL A 380 15.07 -15.34 -15.52
C VAL A 380 14.74 -14.15 -16.40
N ILE A 381 14.62 -12.98 -15.79
CA ILE A 381 14.49 -11.69 -16.48
C ILE A 381 15.85 -11.35 -17.11
N SER A 382 15.86 -11.17 -18.43
CA SER A 382 17.05 -10.82 -19.22
C SER A 382 16.97 -9.41 -19.77
N LEU A 383 18.08 -8.88 -20.30
CA LEU A 383 18.13 -7.55 -20.92
C LEU A 383 17.17 -7.39 -22.09
N ASP A 384 16.88 -8.48 -22.81
CA ASP A 384 15.93 -8.48 -23.94
C ASP A 384 14.47 -8.27 -23.49
N ASP A 385 14.18 -8.44 -22.19
CA ASP A 385 12.85 -8.25 -21.62
C ASP A 385 12.63 -6.82 -21.08
N LEU A 386 13.66 -5.97 -21.12
CA LEU A 386 13.58 -4.55 -20.72
C LEU A 386 13.14 -3.65 -21.88
N PRO A 387 12.46 -2.51 -21.60
CA PRO A 387 12.21 -1.48 -22.59
C PRO A 387 13.51 -0.89 -23.18
N ASP A 388 13.54 -0.71 -24.51
CA ASP A 388 14.72 -0.18 -25.23
C ASP A 388 15.21 1.17 -24.69
N GLU A 389 14.29 2.06 -24.30
CA GLU A 389 14.60 3.40 -23.76
C GLU A 389 15.48 3.33 -22.50
N ILE A 390 15.24 2.34 -21.63
CA ILE A 390 16.01 2.15 -20.39
C ILE A 390 17.40 1.62 -20.70
N VAL A 391 17.49 0.67 -21.64
CA VAL A 391 18.74 0.08 -22.07
C VAL A 391 19.62 1.13 -22.75
N ILE A 392 19.07 1.91 -23.68
CA ILE A 392 19.78 2.97 -24.42
C ILE A 392 20.30 4.03 -23.45
N GLN A 393 19.46 4.58 -22.56
CA GLN A 393 19.90 5.61 -21.62
C GLN A 393 20.96 5.08 -20.64
N ALA A 394 20.83 3.84 -20.16
CA ALA A 394 21.83 3.24 -19.29
C ALA A 394 23.19 3.05 -19.99
N HIS A 395 23.19 2.78 -21.30
CA HIS A 395 24.40 2.72 -22.12
C HIS A 395 25.02 4.10 -22.33
N GLU A 396 24.22 5.12 -22.67
CA GLU A 396 24.70 6.51 -22.84
C GLU A 396 25.35 7.04 -21.55
N LEU A 397 24.72 6.81 -20.40
CA LEU A 397 25.27 7.21 -19.08
C LEU A 397 26.51 6.41 -18.68
N ALA A 398 26.68 5.19 -19.21
CA ALA A 398 27.89 4.40 -19.01
C ALA A 398 29.04 4.90 -19.88
N GLU A 399 28.75 5.38 -21.10
CA GLU A 399 29.73 5.97 -22.02
C GLU A 399 30.23 7.35 -21.54
N GLU A 400 29.39 8.14 -20.87
CA GLU A 400 29.78 9.45 -20.32
C GLU A 400 30.71 9.34 -19.08
N ASN A 401 30.67 8.24 -18.33
CA ASN A 401 31.28 8.17 -16.99
C ASN A 401 32.62 7.40 -16.87
N HIS A 402 33.13 6.73 -17.91
CA HIS A 402 34.33 5.89 -17.75
C HIS A 402 35.36 6.02 -18.87
N GLY A 403 36.38 6.85 -18.68
CA GLY A 403 37.64 6.87 -19.44
C GLY A 403 38.59 5.69 -19.13
N GLY A 404 38.08 4.46 -19.02
CA GLY A 404 38.85 3.27 -18.55
C GLY A 404 38.48 1.96 -19.26
N PHE A 405 39.05 0.83 -18.81
CA PHE A 405 38.97 -0.53 -19.41
C PHE A 405 37.62 -0.92 -20.04
N PHE A 406 36.50 -0.54 -19.43
CA PHE A 406 35.16 -0.83 -19.93
C PHE A 406 34.79 -0.04 -21.19
N GLN A 407 35.25 1.20 -21.38
CA GLN A 407 35.11 1.94 -22.63
C GLN A 407 35.96 1.34 -23.74
N LEU A 408 37.20 0.92 -23.43
CA LEU A 408 38.06 0.26 -24.40
C LEU A 408 37.48 -1.10 -24.83
N ARG A 409 36.85 -1.82 -23.90
CA ARG A 409 36.12 -3.06 -24.18
C ARG A 409 34.85 -2.79 -25.00
N ALA A 410 34.05 -1.79 -24.64
CA ALA A 410 32.85 -1.42 -25.39
C ALA A 410 33.19 -0.99 -26.82
N GLN A 411 34.21 -0.15 -27.01
CA GLN A 411 34.73 0.24 -28.32
C GLN A 411 35.21 -0.96 -29.14
N ARG A 412 35.94 -1.90 -28.51
CA ARG A 412 36.41 -3.12 -29.21
C ARG A 412 35.28 -4.08 -29.56
N VAL A 413 34.30 -4.24 -28.68
CA VAL A 413 33.11 -5.07 -28.95
C VAL A 413 32.26 -4.43 -30.05
N MET A 414 32.07 -3.11 -30.01
CA MET A 414 31.35 -2.39 -31.08
C MET A 414 32.08 -2.47 -32.42
N ALA A 415 33.40 -2.29 -32.44
CA ALA A 415 34.20 -2.42 -33.65
C ALA A 415 34.11 -3.84 -34.24
N PHE A 416 34.26 -4.87 -33.38
CA PHE A 416 34.10 -6.26 -33.79
C PHE A 416 32.69 -6.56 -34.32
N GLU A 417 31.64 -6.12 -33.61
CA GLU A 417 30.25 -6.30 -34.04
C GLU A 417 30.01 -5.66 -35.41
N LYS A 418 30.47 -4.42 -35.61
CA LYS A 418 30.29 -3.70 -36.88
C LYS A 418 31.03 -4.38 -38.04
N GLU A 419 32.29 -4.78 -37.82
CA GLU A 419 33.12 -5.47 -38.81
C GLU A 419 32.51 -6.83 -39.19
N TYR A 420 32.14 -7.63 -38.19
CA TYR A 420 31.51 -8.94 -38.40
C TYR A 420 30.17 -8.83 -39.16
N LEU A 421 29.34 -7.83 -38.83
CA LEU A 421 28.05 -7.61 -39.52
C LEU A 421 28.25 -7.13 -40.96
N ALA A 422 29.24 -6.28 -41.23
CA ALA A 422 29.57 -5.83 -42.58
C ALA A 422 30.06 -7.00 -43.45
N GLU A 423 31.01 -7.81 -42.96
CA GLU A 423 31.48 -9.01 -43.68
C GLU A 423 30.36 -10.01 -43.96
N LEU A 424 29.45 -10.17 -42.98
CA LEU A 424 28.31 -11.07 -43.09
C LEU A 424 27.29 -10.56 -44.13
N LEU A 425 27.05 -9.25 -44.21
CA LEU A 425 26.19 -8.64 -45.21
C LEU A 425 26.81 -8.65 -46.62
N GLU A 426 28.13 -8.45 -46.74
CA GLU A 426 28.85 -8.58 -48.02
C GLU A 426 28.77 -10.02 -48.56
N ARG A 427 29.02 -11.01 -47.71
CA ARG A 427 29.00 -12.43 -48.10
C ARG A 427 27.63 -12.90 -48.60
N TRP A 428 26.56 -12.35 -48.04
CA TRP A 428 25.18 -12.68 -48.41
C TRP A 428 24.49 -11.61 -49.25
N GLN A 429 25.24 -10.66 -49.80
CA GLN A 429 24.73 -9.59 -50.68
C GLN A 429 23.47 -8.91 -50.13
N GLY A 430 23.48 -8.52 -48.85
CA GLY A 430 22.35 -7.83 -48.22
C GLY A 430 21.12 -8.71 -47.92
N ASP A 431 21.20 -10.04 -48.04
CA ASP A 431 20.14 -10.96 -47.57
C ASP A 431 20.25 -11.19 -46.05
N VAL A 432 19.57 -10.32 -45.30
CA VAL A 432 19.47 -10.34 -43.82
C VAL A 432 18.94 -11.68 -43.28
N SER A 433 18.13 -12.42 -44.05
CA SER A 433 17.56 -13.70 -43.59
C SER A 433 18.54 -14.86 -43.69
N ARG A 434 19.52 -14.78 -44.60
CA ARG A 434 20.63 -15.74 -44.70
C ARG A 434 21.75 -15.39 -43.74
N ALA A 435 22.10 -14.10 -43.65
CA ALA A 435 23.04 -13.58 -42.67
C ALA A 435 22.65 -14.00 -41.24
N ALA A 436 21.37 -13.85 -40.86
CA ALA A 436 20.90 -14.22 -39.52
C ALA A 436 21.05 -15.73 -39.24
N ARG A 437 20.84 -16.57 -40.26
CA ARG A 437 20.99 -18.03 -40.15
C ARG A 437 22.45 -18.45 -39.99
N GLU A 438 23.38 -17.84 -40.72
CA GLU A 438 24.82 -18.12 -40.55
C GLU A 438 25.33 -17.66 -39.19
N ALA A 439 24.94 -16.46 -38.75
CA ALA A 439 25.26 -15.95 -37.43
C ALA A 439 24.55 -16.69 -36.27
N ARG A 440 23.64 -17.61 -36.58
CA ARG A 440 22.78 -18.32 -35.61
C ARG A 440 22.00 -17.36 -34.69
N LEU A 441 21.58 -16.23 -35.24
CA LEU A 441 20.82 -15.20 -34.56
C LEU A 441 19.37 -15.18 -35.08
N PRO A 442 18.38 -14.91 -34.22
CA PRO A 442 17.05 -14.57 -34.69
C PRO A 442 17.11 -13.37 -35.64
N ARG A 443 16.28 -13.38 -36.69
CA ARG A 443 16.25 -12.31 -37.71
C ARG A 443 16.02 -10.92 -37.10
N GLY A 444 15.17 -10.82 -36.08
CA GLY A 444 14.94 -9.56 -35.36
C GLY A 444 16.17 -9.05 -34.61
N THR A 445 16.96 -9.95 -34.01
CA THR A 445 18.22 -9.63 -33.33
C THR A 445 19.25 -9.09 -34.32
N LEU A 446 19.33 -9.67 -35.52
CA LEU A 446 20.25 -9.17 -36.55
C LEU A 446 19.84 -7.77 -37.03
N TYR A 447 18.55 -7.51 -37.28
CA TYR A 447 18.07 -6.16 -37.62
C TYR A 447 18.38 -5.14 -36.52
N ARG A 448 18.24 -5.52 -35.26
CA ARG A 448 18.59 -4.67 -34.11
C ARG A 448 20.07 -4.32 -34.09
N LEU A 449 20.93 -5.30 -34.37
CA LEU A 449 22.38 -5.09 -34.46
C LEU A 449 22.77 -4.19 -35.65
N LEU A 450 22.13 -4.37 -36.81
CA LEU A 450 22.36 -3.51 -37.98
C LEU A 450 21.97 -2.06 -37.72
N LYS A 451 20.81 -1.83 -37.09
CA LYS A 451 20.34 -0.49 -36.72
C LYS A 451 21.23 0.16 -35.66
N LYS A 452 21.73 -0.60 -34.68
CA LYS A 452 22.66 -0.14 -33.65
C LYS A 452 23.98 0.38 -34.25
N HIS A 453 24.44 -0.22 -35.35
CA HIS A 453 25.72 0.11 -36.00
C HIS A 453 25.58 1.01 -37.24
N ASP A 454 24.37 1.51 -37.50
CA ASP A 454 24.00 2.32 -38.67
C ASP A 454 24.40 1.65 -40.01
N LEU A 455 24.17 0.33 -40.09
CA LEU A 455 24.41 -0.47 -41.30
C LEU A 455 23.08 -0.75 -42.00
N ASN A 456 22.95 -0.31 -43.25
CA ASN A 456 21.80 -0.64 -44.09
C ASN A 456 22.12 -1.85 -44.97
N ALA A 457 21.27 -2.88 -44.91
CA ALA A 457 21.45 -4.09 -45.72
C ALA A 457 21.32 -3.82 -47.23
N ASP A 458 20.62 -2.75 -47.62
CA ASP A 458 20.47 -2.37 -49.03
C ASP A 458 21.78 -1.85 -49.64
N ASP A 459 22.70 -1.33 -48.83
CA ASP A 459 24.02 -0.83 -49.29
C ASP A 459 24.95 -1.97 -49.74
N PHE A 460 24.61 -3.21 -49.38
CA PHE A 460 25.37 -4.43 -49.68
C PHE A 460 24.70 -5.31 -50.74
N ARG A 461 23.61 -4.85 -51.35
CA ARG A 461 22.96 -5.52 -52.49
C ARG A 461 23.63 -5.07 -53.78
N ALA A 462 24.14 -6.03 -54.55
CA ALA A 462 24.67 -5.79 -55.89
C ALA A 462 23.56 -5.51 -56.91
#